data_AF-A0A945DS76-F1
#
_entry.id   AF-A0A945DS76-F1
#
_cell.length_a   1.000
_cell.length_b   1.000
_cell.length_c   1.000
_cell.angle_alpha   90.00
_cell.angle_beta   90.00
_cell.angle_gamma   90.00
#
_symmetry.space_group_name_H-M   'P 1'
#
loop_
_entity.id
_entity.type
_entity.pdbx_description
1 polymer ?
#
loop_
_entity_poly.entity_id
_entity_poly.type
_entity_poly.pdbx_seq_one_letter_code
_entity_poly.pdbx_strand_id
1 'polypeptide(L)'
;REQLAKRLAKATGTESTVLPSGAARCRRVGVVTGGAGAEMKTAADEGVDTFITGEGPHWTFALAEDLGLNVFYGGHYATETFGVKALSESLSKKFKLPWTFIDHPTGL
;
A
#
# COMPACT_ATOMS: atom_id res chain seq x y z
N ARG A 1 5.92 -8.34 10.90
CA ARG A 1 5.08 -8.47 9.68
C ARG A 1 3.59 -8.57 10.01
N GLU A 2 3.17 -9.54 10.82
CA GLU A 2 1.74 -9.74 11.16
C GLU A 2 1.03 -8.48 11.71
N GLN A 3 1.68 -7.76 12.63
CA GLN A 3 1.12 -6.51 13.15
C GLN A 3 0.96 -5.45 12.06
N LEU A 4 1.89 -5.40 11.09
CA LEU A 4 1.81 -4.46 9.96
C LEU A 4 0.69 -4.86 9.01
N ALA A 5 0.51 -6.16 8.72
CA ALA A 5 -0.63 -6.67 7.94
C ALA A 5 -1.97 -6.24 8.57
N LYS A 6 -2.14 -6.47 9.89
CA LYS A 6 -3.35 -6.06 10.61
C LYS A 6 -3.59 -4.55 10.58
N ARG A 7 -2.52 -3.74 10.69
CA ARG A 7 -2.62 -2.28 10.60
C ARG A 7 -3.01 -1.84 9.19
N LEU A 8 -2.45 -2.47 8.17
CA LEU A 8 -2.77 -2.19 6.77
C LEU A 8 -4.23 -2.55 6.51
N ALA A 9 -4.67 -3.75 6.89
CA ALA A 9 -6.06 -4.18 6.72
C ALA A 9 -7.07 -3.26 7.43
N LYS A 10 -6.74 -2.80 8.63
CA LYS A 10 -7.56 -1.80 9.33
C LYS A 10 -7.61 -0.45 8.58
N ALA A 11 -6.52 -0.05 7.94
CA ALA A 11 -6.46 1.21 7.21
C ALA A 11 -7.17 1.14 5.85
N THR A 12 -6.97 0.07 5.10
CA THR A 12 -7.53 -0.12 3.74
C THR A 12 -8.92 -0.73 3.74
N GLY A 13 -9.33 -1.39 4.82
CA GLY A 13 -10.58 -2.16 4.89
C GLY A 13 -10.53 -3.49 4.14
N THR A 14 -9.35 -3.92 3.67
CA THR A 14 -9.15 -5.19 2.96
C THR A 14 -7.90 -5.91 3.45
N GLU A 15 -7.95 -7.24 3.47
CA GLU A 15 -6.77 -8.05 3.81
C GLU A 15 -5.69 -7.87 2.74
N SER A 16 -4.43 -7.77 3.19
CA SER A 16 -3.30 -7.59 2.28
C SER A 16 -2.74 -8.93 1.83
N THR A 17 -2.40 -9.07 0.55
CA THR A 17 -1.49 -10.13 0.10
C THR A 17 -0.07 -9.78 0.54
N VAL A 18 0.63 -10.73 1.16
CA VAL A 18 1.99 -10.50 1.69
C VAL A 18 2.96 -11.41 0.98
N LEU A 19 4.05 -10.84 0.47
CA LEU A 19 5.24 -11.55 0.01
C LEU A 19 6.26 -11.54 1.16
N PRO A 20 6.45 -12.64 1.89
CA PRO A 20 7.19 -12.67 3.13
C PRO A 20 8.70 -12.93 2.92
N SER A 21 9.32 -12.26 1.94
CA SER A 21 10.69 -12.56 1.50
C SER A 21 11.79 -11.89 2.33
N GLY A 22 11.44 -10.94 3.20
CA GLY A 22 12.39 -10.26 4.10
C GLY A 22 12.34 -10.72 5.56
N ALA A 23 12.97 -9.97 6.46
CA ALA A 23 12.98 -10.27 7.88
C ALA A 23 11.58 -10.19 8.53
N ALA A 24 11.34 -10.98 9.58
CA ALA A 24 10.06 -10.95 10.30
C ALA A 24 9.75 -9.59 10.96
N ARG A 25 10.80 -8.83 11.30
CA ARG A 25 10.70 -7.48 11.88
C ARG A 25 10.93 -6.43 10.79
N CYS A 26 9.86 -5.75 10.40
CA CYS A 26 9.90 -4.58 9.52
C CYS A 26 10.50 -3.39 10.28
N ARG A 27 11.49 -2.70 9.71
CA ARG A 27 12.11 -1.51 10.33
C ARG A 27 11.99 -0.29 9.43
N ARG A 28 12.41 -0.39 8.17
CA ARG A 28 12.33 0.70 7.19
C ARG A 28 11.26 0.38 6.17
N VAL A 29 10.11 1.04 6.32
CA VAL A 29 8.92 0.80 5.50
C VAL A 29 8.80 1.88 4.42
N GLY A 30 8.86 1.47 3.16
CA GLY A 30 8.55 2.31 2.00
C GLY A 30 7.09 2.13 1.61
N VAL A 31 6.41 3.22 1.23
CA VAL A 31 4.98 3.20 0.89
C VAL A 31 4.77 3.98 -0.41
N VAL A 32 4.16 3.32 -1.40
CA VAL A 32 3.68 3.95 -2.65
C VAL A 32 2.33 3.35 -2.96
N THR A 33 1.25 4.13 -2.95
CA THR A 33 -0.12 3.62 -3.19
C THR A 33 -0.31 3.20 -4.65
N GLY A 34 -1.36 2.41 -4.94
CA GLY A 34 -1.68 1.99 -6.30
C GLY A 34 -0.76 0.88 -6.85
N GLY A 35 -0.39 0.97 -8.13
CA GLY A 35 0.30 -0.11 -8.87
C GLY A 35 1.82 -0.03 -8.89
N ALA A 36 2.49 0.10 -7.73
CA ALA A 36 3.95 0.31 -7.66
C ALA A 36 4.80 -0.95 -7.46
N GLY A 37 4.29 -2.17 -7.70
CA GLY A 37 5.06 -3.40 -7.52
C GLY A 37 6.40 -3.44 -8.26
N ALA A 38 6.50 -2.78 -9.43
CA ALA A 38 7.75 -2.70 -10.19
C ALA A 38 8.84 -1.83 -9.53
N GLU A 39 8.46 -0.94 -8.62
CA GLU A 39 9.37 -0.01 -7.93
C GLU A 39 10.08 -0.64 -6.72
N MET A 40 9.83 -1.93 -6.44
CA MET A 40 10.42 -2.59 -5.28
C MET A 40 11.95 -2.65 -5.31
N LYS A 41 12.55 -2.68 -6.51
CA LYS A 41 14.00 -2.59 -6.66
C LYS A 41 14.51 -1.21 -6.21
N THR A 42 13.86 -0.15 -6.66
CA THR A 42 14.16 1.23 -6.22
C THR A 42 14.04 1.35 -4.70
N ALA A 43 12.98 0.81 -4.11
CA ALA A 43 12.79 0.80 -2.66
C ALA A 43 13.93 0.05 -1.94
N ALA A 44 14.30 -1.14 -2.42
CA ALA A 44 15.40 -1.93 -1.86
C ALA A 44 16.74 -1.19 -1.97
N ASP A 45 17.03 -0.56 -3.12
CA ASP A 45 18.24 0.24 -3.35
C ASP A 45 18.31 1.45 -2.40
N GLU A 46 17.17 2.02 -2.01
CA GLU A 46 17.09 3.07 -0.98
C GLU A 46 17.23 2.55 0.46
N GLY A 47 17.32 1.23 0.66
CA GLY A 47 17.48 0.56 1.94
C GLY A 47 16.16 0.25 2.67
N VAL A 48 15.04 0.23 1.95
CA VAL A 48 13.75 -0.24 2.46
C VAL A 48 13.82 -1.75 2.70
N ASP A 49 13.33 -2.22 3.86
CA ASP A 49 13.23 -3.66 4.18
C ASP A 49 11.80 -4.22 4.04
N THR A 50 10.83 -3.32 3.88
CA THR A 50 9.42 -3.64 3.75
C THR A 50 8.74 -2.61 2.86
N PHE A 51 8.18 -3.03 1.74
CA PHE A 51 7.50 -2.19 0.79
C PHE A 51 5.99 -2.41 0.84
N ILE A 52 5.21 -1.33 0.86
CA ILE A 52 3.74 -1.36 0.83
C ILE A 52 3.28 -0.67 -0.45
N THR A 53 2.48 -1.37 -1.24
CA THR A 53 1.79 -0.84 -2.41
C THR A 53 0.38 -1.42 -2.53
N GLY A 54 -0.40 -0.97 -3.50
CA GLY A 54 -1.70 -1.55 -3.80
C GLY A 54 -1.56 -2.92 -4.47
N GLU A 55 -0.87 -2.98 -5.60
CA GLU A 55 -0.72 -4.19 -6.42
C GLU A 55 0.65 -4.31 -7.09
N GLY A 56 0.90 -5.50 -7.66
CA GLY A 56 2.07 -5.79 -8.48
C GLY A 56 1.85 -7.03 -9.37
N PRO A 57 2.48 -7.09 -10.55
CA PRO A 57 2.38 -8.24 -11.45
C PRO A 57 3.05 -9.49 -10.87
N HIS A 58 2.65 -10.69 -11.31
CA HIS A 58 3.10 -11.97 -10.74
C HIS A 58 4.64 -12.12 -10.58
N TRP A 59 5.42 -11.62 -11.54
CA TRP A 59 6.88 -11.70 -11.53
C TRP A 59 7.53 -10.99 -10.32
N THR A 60 6.80 -10.09 -9.66
CA THR A 60 7.25 -9.42 -8.44
C THR A 60 7.51 -10.36 -7.28
N PHE A 61 6.94 -11.57 -7.29
CA PHE A 61 7.21 -12.58 -6.26
C PHE A 61 8.69 -12.97 -6.23
N ALA A 62 9.23 -13.41 -7.37
CA ALA A 62 10.63 -13.80 -7.48
C ALA A 62 11.57 -12.62 -7.21
N LEU A 63 11.21 -11.42 -7.68
CA LEU A 63 12.01 -10.23 -7.40
C LEU A 63 12.05 -9.91 -5.90
N ALA A 64 10.94 -10.05 -5.17
CA ALA A 64 10.93 -9.84 -3.72
C ALA A 64 11.83 -10.86 -2.99
N GLU A 65 11.88 -12.10 -3.46
CA GLU A 65 12.82 -13.13 -2.97
C GLU A 65 14.27 -12.74 -3.23
N ASP A 66 14.61 -12.35 -4.46
CA ASP A 66 15.97 -11.94 -4.83
C ASP A 66 16.46 -10.73 -4.02
N LEU A 67 15.55 -9.80 -3.70
CA LEU A 67 15.86 -8.58 -2.93
C LEU A 67 15.82 -8.80 -1.41
N GLY A 68 15.33 -9.95 -0.92
CA GLY A 68 15.09 -10.17 0.51
C GLY A 68 14.11 -9.16 1.11
N LEU A 69 13.11 -8.75 0.34
CA LEU A 69 12.22 -7.63 0.65
C LEU A 69 10.82 -8.13 1.02
N ASN A 70 10.27 -7.66 2.15
CA ASN A 70 8.85 -7.90 2.41
C ASN A 70 8.00 -6.99 1.53
N VAL A 71 6.97 -7.53 0.87
CA VAL A 71 6.03 -6.71 0.08
C VAL A 71 4.61 -6.93 0.57
N PHE A 72 3.86 -5.84 0.73
CA PHE A 72 2.45 -5.86 1.12
C PHE A 72 1.64 -5.23 -0.01
N TYR A 73 0.71 -6.01 -0.57
CA TYR A 73 -0.28 -5.56 -1.53
C TYR A 73 -1.60 -5.31 -0.80
N GLY A 74 -1.96 -4.03 -0.65
CA GLY A 74 -3.15 -3.57 0.06
C GLY A 74 -4.38 -3.32 -0.82
N GLY A 75 -4.31 -3.67 -2.11
CA GLY A 75 -5.33 -3.37 -3.13
C GLY A 75 -5.11 -2.00 -3.78
N HIS A 76 -5.17 -1.93 -5.12
CA HIS A 76 -4.89 -0.67 -5.85
C HIS A 76 -5.89 0.41 -5.43
N TYR A 77 -7.18 0.13 -5.61
CA TYR A 77 -8.26 1.05 -5.25
C TYR A 77 -8.20 1.42 -3.77
N ALA A 78 -8.10 0.40 -2.89
CA ALA A 78 -8.19 0.59 -1.45
C ALA A 78 -7.07 1.50 -0.92
N THR A 79 -5.86 1.38 -1.48
CA THR A 79 -4.72 2.22 -1.11
C THR A 79 -4.79 3.65 -1.67
N GLU A 80 -5.64 3.94 -2.65
CA GLU A 80 -5.75 5.28 -3.25
C GLU A 80 -6.97 6.09 -2.77
N THR A 81 -7.88 5.48 -2.00
CA THR A 81 -9.05 6.23 -1.48
C THR A 81 -8.68 7.30 -0.45
N PHE A 82 -7.51 7.22 0.19
CA PHE A 82 -7.10 8.15 1.25
C PHE A 82 -6.97 9.58 0.75
N GLY A 83 -6.33 9.76 -0.41
CA GLY A 83 -6.00 11.07 -0.96
C GLY A 83 -7.25 11.88 -1.29
N VAL A 84 -8.19 11.29 -2.04
CA VAL A 84 -9.42 11.98 -2.45
C VAL A 84 -10.32 12.32 -1.26
N LYS A 85 -10.41 11.44 -0.24
CA LYS A 85 -11.15 11.71 1.01
C LYS A 85 -10.52 12.87 1.77
N ALA A 86 -9.20 12.83 2.02
CA ALA A 86 -8.48 13.88 2.73
C ALA A 86 -8.56 15.25 2.02
N LEU A 87 -8.43 15.25 0.69
CA LEU A 87 -8.60 16.44 -0.13
C LEU A 87 -10.02 17.00 0.02
N SER A 88 -11.04 16.15 -0.10
CA SER A 88 -12.44 16.55 0.01
C SER A 88 -12.76 17.15 1.37
N GLU A 89 -12.27 16.55 2.47
CA GLU A 89 -12.39 17.12 3.81
C GLU A 89 -11.72 18.49 3.94
N SER A 90 -10.52 18.65 3.37
CA SER A 90 -9.77 19.91 3.40
C SER A 90 -10.51 21.02 2.65
N LEU A 91 -11.00 20.72 1.44
CA LEU A 91 -11.79 21.65 0.63
C LEU A 91 -13.12 21.98 1.30
N SER A 92 -13.79 21.00 1.90
CA SER A 92 -15.03 21.22 2.65
C SER A 92 -14.83 22.18 3.81
N LYS A 93 -13.77 22.01 4.61
CA LYS A 93 -13.45 22.91 5.73
C LYS A 93 -13.18 24.35 5.26
N LYS A 94 -12.44 24.51 4.16
CA LYS A 94 -12.01 25.80 3.61
C LYS A 94 -13.14 26.56 2.91
N PHE A 95 -13.88 25.87 2.04
CA PHE A 95 -14.87 26.49 1.15
C PHE A 95 -16.32 26.25 1.59
N LYS A 96 -16.53 25.53 2.70
CA LYS A 96 -17.87 25.18 3.23
C LYS A 96 -18.73 24.40 2.24
N LEU A 97 -18.09 23.60 1.40
CA LEU A 97 -18.77 22.74 0.42
C LEU A 97 -19.11 21.39 1.07
N PRO A 98 -20.36 20.90 0.95
CA PRO A 98 -20.67 19.53 1.32
C PRO A 98 -19.98 18.56 0.36
N TRP A 99 -19.65 17.38 0.85
CA TRP A 99 -19.09 16.32 0.03
C TRP A 99 -19.55 14.96 0.53
N THR A 100 -19.48 13.97 -0.35
CA THR A 100 -19.68 12.56 -0.02
C THR A 100 -18.66 11.73 -0.78
N PHE A 101 -18.20 10.63 -0.19
CA PHE A 101 -17.38 9.65 -0.89
C PHE A 101 -18.30 8.62 -1.54
N ILE A 102 -18.23 8.50 -2.87
CA ILE A 102 -18.92 7.44 -3.59
C ILE A 102 -17.96 6.25 -3.70
N ASP A 103 -18.16 5.25 -2.86
CA ASP A 103 -17.31 4.07 -2.83
C ASP A 103 -17.66 3.10 -3.97
N HIS A 104 -16.65 2.68 -4.73
CA HIS A 104 -16.78 1.73 -5.84
C HIS A 104 -15.59 0.75 -5.87
N PRO A 105 -15.53 -0.21 -4.92
CA PRO A 105 -14.44 -1.16 -4.85
C PRO A 105 -14.41 -2.08 -6.08
N THR A 106 -13.24 -2.23 -6.69
CA THR A 106 -13.03 -3.05 -7.89
C THR A 106 -12.73 -4.51 -7.58
N GLY A 107 -12.24 -4.80 -6.37
CA GLY A 107 -11.71 -6.13 -6.02
C GLY A 107 -10.36 -6.47 -6.69
N LEU A 108 -9.72 -5.47 -7.31
CA LEU A 108 -8.40 -5.54 -7.91
C LEU A 108 -7.33 -5.00 -6.95
#